data_AF-A0A1A2VCY2-F1
#
_entry.id   AF-A0A1A2VCY2-F1
#
_cell.length_a   1.000
_cell.length_b   1.000
_cell.length_c   1.000
_cell.angle_alpha   90.00
_cell.angle_beta   90.00
_cell.angle_gamma   90.00
#
_symmetry.space_group_name_H-M   'P 1'
#
loop_
_entity.id
_entity.type
_entity.pdbx_description
1 polymer ?
#
loop_
_entity_poly.entity_id
_entity_poly.type
_entity_poly.pdbx_seq_one_letter_code
_entity_poly.pdbx_strand_id
1 'polypeptide(L)'
;MTVLNDPIHFFGVDALQDPYPLYDRMRAEAPLHRIGDSVFYAVCGWDAVMEVLLGSAAWILAVRPEIQRQVREKSELLGTFIEEALRYEPPFRGHYRHVLRDTTLADVKLPANSHLLLMWGAANRDPAQFDAPNEFRLDRTSGKGHLAFGKGVHFCLGAALARLEARIVLGMLLGRTEWIEATDVGEWLPSILVRRLERLELACE
;
A
#
# COMPACT_ATOMS: atom_id res chain seq x y z
N MET A 1 0.93 -20.35 -8.89
CA MET A 1 2.08 -19.44 -9.02
C MET A 1 2.70 -19.71 -10.38
N THR A 2 2.58 -18.77 -11.30
CA THR A 2 3.13 -18.92 -12.65
C THR A 2 4.48 -18.22 -12.70
N VAL A 3 5.45 -18.83 -13.34
CA VAL A 3 6.75 -18.22 -13.60
C VAL A 3 6.63 -17.49 -14.92
N LEU A 4 6.80 -16.17 -14.93
CA LEU A 4 7.04 -15.46 -16.18
C LEU A 4 8.44 -15.85 -16.63
N ASN A 5 8.55 -16.66 -17.68
CA ASN A 5 9.78 -17.38 -18.04
C ASN A 5 11.03 -16.50 -18.27
N ASP A 6 10.90 -15.17 -18.40
CA ASP A 6 12.05 -14.27 -18.60
C ASP A 6 11.84 -12.87 -17.97
N PRO A 7 12.69 -12.44 -17.00
CA PRO A 7 12.71 -11.07 -16.47
C PRO A 7 12.98 -10.00 -17.53
N ILE A 8 13.73 -10.36 -18.58
CA ILE A 8 14.08 -9.46 -19.69
C ILE A 8 12.82 -9.09 -20.47
N HIS A 9 11.83 -9.98 -20.56
CA HIS A 9 10.56 -9.68 -21.20
C HIS A 9 9.66 -8.82 -20.29
N PHE A 10 9.70 -9.01 -18.96
CA PHE A 10 8.92 -8.20 -18.02
C PHE A 10 9.41 -6.74 -17.96
N PHE A 11 10.73 -6.53 -18.03
CA PHE A 11 11.36 -5.19 -18.09
C PHE A 11 11.80 -4.79 -19.51
N GLY A 12 11.31 -5.50 -20.53
CA GLY A 12 11.72 -5.32 -21.92
C GLY A 12 11.17 -4.02 -22.51
N VAL A 13 11.82 -3.51 -23.55
CA VAL A 13 11.42 -2.26 -24.23
C VAL A 13 9.96 -2.32 -24.66
N ASP A 14 9.50 -3.45 -25.21
CA ASP A 14 8.12 -3.61 -25.66
C ASP A 14 7.11 -3.53 -24.49
N ALA A 15 7.41 -4.21 -23.37
CA ALA A 15 6.57 -4.13 -22.17
C ALA A 15 6.61 -2.75 -21.50
N LEU A 16 7.69 -1.97 -21.69
CA LEU A 16 7.79 -0.60 -21.20
C LEU A 16 7.03 0.39 -22.09
N GLN A 17 6.99 0.16 -23.41
CA GLN A 17 6.28 1.03 -24.36
C GLN A 17 4.78 0.71 -24.41
N ASP A 18 4.40 -0.57 -24.36
CA ASP A 18 3.01 -1.02 -24.27
C ASP A 18 2.87 -2.18 -23.27
N PRO A 19 2.58 -1.88 -21.99
CA PRO A 19 2.51 -2.91 -20.95
C PRO A 19 1.20 -3.72 -20.97
N TYR A 20 0.17 -3.27 -21.70
CA TYR A 20 -1.18 -3.82 -21.56
C TYR A 20 -1.31 -5.30 -21.94
N PRO A 21 -0.71 -5.80 -23.04
CA PRO A 21 -0.75 -7.22 -23.38
C PRO A 21 -0.09 -8.13 -22.34
N LEU A 22 0.96 -7.64 -21.67
CA LEU A 22 1.62 -8.35 -20.57
C LEU A 22 0.70 -8.39 -19.34
N TYR A 23 0.12 -7.25 -18.98
CA TYR A 23 -0.78 -7.16 -17.81
C TYR A 23 -2.06 -7.97 -18.00
N ASP A 24 -2.63 -8.01 -19.21
CA ASP A 24 -3.80 -8.84 -19.54
C ASP A 24 -3.52 -10.33 -19.31
N ARG A 25 -2.38 -10.83 -19.83
CA ARG A 25 -1.95 -12.21 -19.58
C ARG A 25 -1.75 -12.48 -18.10
N MET A 26 -1.01 -11.60 -17.42
CA MET A 26 -0.73 -11.79 -15.99
C MET A 26 -2.02 -11.83 -15.16
N ARG A 27 -2.97 -10.93 -15.43
CA ARG A 27 -4.29 -10.92 -14.77
C ARG A 27 -5.10 -12.18 -15.06
N ALA A 28 -5.06 -12.69 -16.29
CA ALA A 28 -5.79 -13.90 -16.68
C ALA A 28 -5.20 -15.18 -16.06
N GLU A 29 -3.88 -15.24 -15.86
CA GLU A 29 -3.18 -16.45 -15.42
C GLU A 29 -3.15 -16.63 -13.90
N ALA A 30 -2.78 -15.60 -13.13
CA ALA A 30 -2.64 -15.69 -11.67
C ALA A 30 -2.57 -14.31 -10.99
N PRO A 31 -3.01 -14.19 -9.72
CA PRO A 31 -2.86 -12.94 -8.97
C PRO A 31 -1.41 -12.64 -8.55
N LEU A 32 -0.51 -13.63 -8.61
CA LEU A 32 0.89 -13.54 -8.21
C LEU A 32 1.78 -14.26 -9.22
N HIS A 33 2.76 -13.54 -9.77
CA HIS A 33 3.73 -14.01 -10.76
C HIS A 33 5.14 -13.88 -10.23
N ARG A 34 5.93 -14.94 -10.34
CA ARG A 34 7.37 -14.86 -10.10
C ARG A 34 8.04 -14.38 -11.40
N ILE A 35 8.90 -13.37 -11.32
CA ILE A 35 9.55 -12.80 -12.51
C ILE A 35 10.83 -13.61 -12.81
N GLY A 36 10.79 -14.47 -13.83
CA GLY A 36 11.86 -15.41 -14.16
C GLY A 36 12.27 -16.30 -12.99
N ASP A 37 13.57 -16.62 -12.95
CA ASP A 37 14.19 -17.31 -11.80
C ASP A 37 14.48 -16.37 -10.63
N SER A 38 14.07 -15.11 -10.68
CA SER A 38 14.33 -14.15 -9.61
C SER A 38 13.46 -14.41 -8.38
N VAL A 39 13.84 -13.81 -7.24
CA VAL A 39 13.00 -13.79 -6.03
C VAL A 39 11.96 -12.66 -6.05
N PHE A 40 11.83 -11.94 -7.17
CA PHE A 40 10.88 -10.85 -7.34
C PHE A 40 9.53 -11.41 -7.79
N TYR A 41 8.48 -10.92 -7.15
CA TYR A 41 7.10 -11.29 -7.45
C TYR A 41 6.31 -10.05 -7.85
N ALA A 42 5.57 -10.15 -8.95
CA ALA A 42 4.58 -9.18 -9.35
C ALA A 42 3.20 -9.63 -8.88
N VAL A 43 2.52 -8.74 -8.16
CA VAL A 43 1.09 -8.90 -7.82
C VAL A 43 0.29 -8.23 -8.94
N CYS A 44 -0.64 -8.94 -9.55
CA CYS A 44 -1.31 -8.51 -10.78
C CYS A 44 -2.78 -8.15 -10.60
N GLY A 45 -3.32 -8.32 -9.39
CA GLY A 45 -4.66 -7.84 -9.05
C GLY A 45 -4.60 -6.38 -8.59
N TRP A 46 -4.84 -5.44 -9.50
CA TRP A 46 -5.04 -4.03 -9.15
C TRP A 46 -6.21 -3.86 -8.17
N ASP A 47 -7.29 -4.61 -8.40
CA ASP A 47 -8.48 -4.62 -7.55
C ASP A 47 -8.15 -4.98 -6.10
N ALA A 48 -7.22 -5.92 -5.88
CA ALA A 48 -6.81 -6.30 -4.53
C ALA A 48 -6.00 -5.19 -3.84
N VAL A 49 -5.17 -4.45 -4.59
CA VAL A 49 -4.41 -3.31 -4.05
C VAL A 49 -5.35 -2.16 -3.69
N MET A 50 -6.32 -1.89 -4.56
CA MET A 50 -7.35 -0.88 -4.32
C MET A 50 -8.31 -1.27 -3.21
N GLU A 51 -8.75 -2.54 -3.12
CA GLU A 51 -9.57 -3.06 -2.02
C GLU A 51 -8.89 -2.82 -0.67
N VAL A 52 -7.59 -3.07 -0.58
CA VAL A 52 -6.84 -2.93 0.67
C VAL A 52 -6.64 -1.44 1.05
N LEU A 53 -6.27 -0.59 0.08
CA LEU A 53 -6.11 0.84 0.31
C LEU A 53 -7.44 1.53 0.63
N LEU A 54 -8.43 1.37 -0.25
CA LEU A 54 -9.75 1.97 -0.10
C LEU A 54 -10.48 1.41 1.12
N GLY A 55 -10.36 0.11 1.38
CA GLY A 55 -10.96 -0.52 2.56
C GLY A 55 -10.42 0.07 3.87
N SER A 56 -9.10 0.23 3.99
CA SER A 56 -8.50 0.84 5.18
C SER A 56 -8.85 2.33 5.29
N ALA A 57 -8.82 3.07 4.17
CA ALA A 57 -9.17 4.49 4.17
C ALA A 57 -10.65 4.73 4.49
N ALA A 58 -11.56 3.97 3.90
CA ALA A 58 -13.00 4.04 4.19
C ALA A 58 -13.29 3.64 5.63
N TRP A 59 -12.65 2.59 6.15
CA TRP A 59 -12.73 2.20 7.56
C TRP A 59 -12.30 3.36 8.47
N ILE A 60 -11.16 4.03 8.18
CA ILE A 60 -10.70 5.18 8.96
C ILE A 60 -11.72 6.33 8.94
N LEU A 61 -12.28 6.68 7.78
CA LEU A 61 -13.32 7.71 7.69
C LEU A 61 -14.58 7.34 8.49
N ALA A 62 -14.97 6.08 8.45
CA ALA A 62 -16.17 5.57 9.08
C ALA A 62 -16.05 5.47 10.61
N VAL A 63 -14.88 5.11 11.14
CA VAL A 63 -14.65 4.95 12.60
C VAL A 63 -14.05 6.18 13.27
N ARG A 64 -13.71 7.24 12.51
CA ARG A 64 -13.16 8.50 13.02
C ARG A 64 -14.00 9.71 12.56
N PRO A 65 -15.14 9.98 13.22
CA PRO A 65 -16.04 11.11 12.95
C PRO A 65 -15.33 12.46 12.77
N GLU A 66 -14.32 12.73 13.60
CA GLU A 66 -13.54 13.95 13.60
C GLU A 66 -12.67 14.12 12.35
N ILE A 67 -12.09 13.03 11.84
CA ILE A 67 -11.32 13.04 10.59
C ILE A 67 -12.25 13.20 9.41
N GLN A 68 -13.39 12.50 9.41
CA GLN A 68 -14.40 12.62 8.38
C GLN A 68 -14.88 14.07 8.23
N ARG A 69 -15.25 14.72 9.34
CA ARG A 69 -15.65 16.15 9.33
C ARG A 69 -14.55 17.05 8.80
N GLN A 70 -13.31 16.90 9.27
CA GLN A 70 -12.19 17.72 8.81
C GLN A 70 -11.97 17.65 7.29
N VAL A 71 -11.99 16.44 6.71
CA VAL A 71 -11.79 16.26 5.26
C VAL A 71 -12.99 16.77 4.46
N ARG A 72 -14.21 16.69 5.00
CA ARG A 72 -15.42 17.28 4.38
C ARG A 72 -15.40 18.81 4.40
N GLU A 73 -15.07 19.41 5.53
CA GLU A 73 -14.97 20.87 5.70
C GLU A 73 -13.85 21.47 4.85
N LYS A 74 -12.76 20.72 4.67
CA LYS A 74 -11.55 21.15 3.95
C LYS A 74 -11.13 20.08 2.95
N SER A 75 -11.81 20.07 1.79
CA SER A 75 -11.57 19.09 0.72
C SER A 75 -10.11 19.01 0.24
N GLU A 76 -9.33 20.08 0.40
CA GLU A 76 -7.89 20.10 0.11
C GLU A 76 -7.08 19.15 1.01
N LEU A 77 -7.61 18.77 2.17
CA LEU A 77 -6.99 17.79 3.07
C LEU A 77 -7.11 16.35 2.56
N LEU A 78 -7.89 16.08 1.51
CA LEU A 78 -8.07 14.72 1.00
C LEU A 78 -6.73 14.07 0.60
N GLY A 79 -5.82 14.82 -0.03
CA GLY A 79 -4.49 14.30 -0.35
C GLY A 79 -3.68 13.94 0.89
N THR A 80 -3.71 14.80 1.91
CA THR A 80 -3.05 14.58 3.20
C THR A 80 -3.63 13.38 3.93
N PHE A 81 -4.95 13.22 3.90
CA PHE A 81 -5.65 12.06 4.44
C PHE A 81 -5.20 10.76 3.78
N ILE A 82 -5.06 10.74 2.45
CA ILE A 82 -4.61 9.54 1.71
C ILE A 82 -3.18 9.16 2.11
N GLU A 83 -2.26 10.12 2.20
CA GLU A 83 -0.89 9.82 2.65
C GLU A 83 -0.86 9.34 4.11
N GLU A 84 -1.68 9.93 4.98
CA GLU A 84 -1.75 9.50 6.38
C GLU A 84 -2.40 8.12 6.54
N ALA A 85 -3.40 7.77 5.73
CA ALA A 85 -3.97 6.42 5.64
C ALA A 85 -2.94 5.39 5.18
N LEU A 86 -2.17 5.70 4.14
CA LEU A 86 -1.07 4.86 3.66
C LEU A 86 0.03 4.68 4.71
N ARG A 87 0.35 5.73 5.47
CA ARG A 87 1.30 5.63 6.58
C ARG A 87 0.74 4.74 7.69
N TYR A 88 -0.49 5.02 8.13
CA TYR A 88 -1.10 4.44 9.31
C TYR A 88 -1.46 2.96 9.12
N GLU A 89 -2.06 2.61 7.98
CA GLU A 89 -2.42 1.25 7.56
C GLU A 89 -1.87 0.97 6.16
N PRO A 90 -0.55 0.73 6.02
CA PRO A 90 0.04 0.47 4.72
C PRO A 90 -0.51 -0.86 4.17
N PRO A 91 -1.04 -0.88 2.91
CA PRO A 91 -1.60 -2.09 2.32
C PRO A 91 -0.64 -3.28 2.34
N PHE A 92 0.64 -3.00 2.05
CA PHE A 92 1.75 -3.92 2.25
C PHE A 92 2.54 -3.53 3.50
N ARG A 93 2.67 -4.46 4.44
CA ARG A 93 3.35 -4.25 5.72
C ARG A 93 4.86 -4.40 5.64
N GLY A 94 5.38 -4.97 4.56
CA GLY A 94 6.81 -5.15 4.36
C GLY A 94 7.17 -5.88 3.08
N HIS A 95 8.47 -5.96 2.79
CA HIS A 95 9.02 -6.71 1.65
C HIS A 95 10.32 -7.41 2.04
N TYR A 96 10.59 -8.54 1.39
CA TYR A 96 11.84 -9.26 1.59
C TYR A 96 13.00 -8.66 0.76
N ARG A 97 14.21 -8.82 1.30
CA ARG A 97 15.47 -8.67 0.57
C ARG A 97 16.33 -9.90 0.81
N HIS A 98 17.07 -10.29 -0.21
CA HIS A 98 18.06 -11.35 -0.15
C HIS A 98 19.46 -10.76 0.03
N VAL A 99 20.23 -11.28 0.98
CA VAL A 99 21.57 -10.80 1.29
C VAL A 99 22.59 -11.49 0.39
N LEU A 100 23.17 -10.76 -0.57
CA LEU A 100 24.04 -11.35 -1.60
C LEU A 100 25.45 -11.73 -1.11
N ARG A 101 25.93 -11.05 -0.07
CA ARG A 101 27.25 -11.27 0.53
C ARG A 101 27.22 -10.87 1.99
N ASP A 102 28.12 -11.45 2.79
CA ASP A 102 28.31 -11.08 4.18
C ASP A 102 28.44 -9.55 4.30
N THR A 103 27.59 -8.96 5.13
CA THR A 103 27.52 -7.51 5.32
C THR A 103 27.06 -7.18 6.74
N THR A 104 26.95 -5.89 7.06
CA THR A 104 26.41 -5.40 8.33
C THR A 104 25.40 -4.29 8.06
N LEU A 105 24.29 -4.28 8.79
CA LEU A 105 23.27 -3.22 8.74
C LEU A 105 22.90 -2.82 10.17
N ALA A 106 23.09 -1.55 10.52
CA ALA A 106 22.83 -1.04 11.88
C ALA A 106 23.44 -1.95 12.96
N ASP A 107 24.74 -2.26 12.81
CA ASP A 107 25.53 -3.13 13.69
C ASP A 107 25.09 -4.61 13.76
N VAL A 108 24.07 -5.01 12.98
CA VAL A 108 23.66 -6.41 12.83
C VAL A 108 24.44 -7.06 11.69
N LYS A 109 25.17 -8.15 11.99
CA LYS A 109 25.83 -8.97 10.96
C LYS A 109 24.78 -9.73 10.17
N LEU A 110 24.88 -9.64 8.85
CA LEU A 110 23.99 -10.28 7.89
C LEU A 110 24.80 -11.26 7.05
N PRO A 111 24.70 -12.58 7.30
CA PRO A 111 25.36 -13.58 6.47
C PRO A 111 24.82 -13.59 5.04
N ALA A 112 25.69 -13.92 4.08
CA ALA A 112 25.30 -14.20 2.71
C ALA A 112 24.21 -15.28 2.67
N ASN A 113 23.29 -15.14 1.73
CA ASN A 113 22.12 -15.99 1.52
C ASN A 113 21.04 -15.95 2.61
N SER A 114 21.17 -15.06 3.60
CA SER A 114 20.09 -14.79 4.55
C SER A 114 19.00 -13.89 3.93
N HIS A 115 17.85 -13.82 4.62
CA HIS A 115 16.72 -12.99 4.22
C HIS A 115 16.46 -11.90 5.25
N LEU A 116 16.16 -10.70 4.76
CA LEU A 116 15.71 -9.57 5.56
C LEU A 116 14.25 -9.27 5.23
N LEU A 117 13.42 -9.11 6.25
CA LEU A 117 12.09 -8.52 6.09
C LEU A 117 12.14 -7.04 6.48
N LEU A 118 11.95 -6.16 5.50
CA LEU A 118 11.81 -4.73 5.74
C LEU A 118 10.34 -4.45 6.10
N MET A 119 10.08 -4.03 7.33
CA MET A 119 8.71 -3.84 7.85
C MET A 119 8.25 -2.38 7.76
N TRP A 120 7.56 -2.02 6.67
CA TRP A 120 6.92 -0.71 6.49
C TRP A 120 5.95 -0.36 7.61
N GLY A 121 5.16 -1.34 8.08
CA GLY A 121 4.24 -1.12 9.19
C GLY A 121 4.93 -0.70 10.48
N ALA A 122 6.15 -1.17 10.74
CA ALA A 122 6.94 -0.74 11.89
C ALA A 122 7.62 0.62 11.62
N ALA A 123 8.24 0.78 10.45
CA ALA A 123 8.94 2.01 10.09
C ALA A 123 8.00 3.23 10.03
N ASN A 124 6.77 3.06 9.54
CA ASN A 124 5.75 4.10 9.52
C ASN A 124 5.23 4.49 10.93
N ARG A 125 5.60 3.70 11.96
CA ARG A 125 5.28 3.94 13.37
C ARG A 125 6.54 4.24 14.20
N ASP A 126 7.67 4.53 13.58
CA ASP A 126 8.92 4.83 14.26
C ASP A 126 8.86 6.22 14.94
N PRO A 127 8.97 6.33 16.28
CA PRO A 127 8.95 7.60 16.99
C PRO A 127 10.17 8.49 16.68
N ALA A 128 11.26 7.93 16.14
CA ALA A 128 12.39 8.72 15.67
C ALA A 128 12.09 9.48 14.37
N GLN A 129 11.03 9.09 13.65
CA GLN A 129 10.62 9.70 12.38
C GLN A 129 9.28 10.43 12.47
N PHE A 130 8.35 9.92 13.27
CA PHE A 130 6.99 10.45 13.39
C PHE A 130 6.66 10.77 14.85
N ASP A 131 6.35 12.02 15.14
CA ASP A 131 5.75 12.42 16.43
C ASP A 131 4.38 11.74 16.62
N ALA A 132 4.06 11.28 17.82
CA ALA A 132 2.85 10.49 18.11
C ALA A 132 2.54 9.46 17.00
N PRO A 133 3.44 8.48 16.76
CA PRO A 133 3.41 7.65 15.54
C PRO A 133 2.16 6.79 15.42
N ASN A 134 1.53 6.47 16.56
CA ASN A 134 0.32 5.65 16.65
C ASN A 134 -0.98 6.44 16.59
N GLU A 135 -0.91 7.76 16.39
CA GLU A 135 -2.08 8.59 16.16
C GLU A 135 -2.31 8.82 14.67
N PHE A 136 -3.57 8.94 14.27
CA PHE A 136 -3.94 9.33 12.90
C PHE A 136 -4.12 10.84 12.86
N ARG A 137 -3.23 11.55 12.15
CA ARG A 137 -3.13 13.02 12.23
C ARG A 137 -2.94 13.64 10.84
N LEU A 138 -3.80 14.60 10.50
CA LEU A 138 -3.72 15.35 9.24
C LEU A 138 -2.80 16.58 9.32
N ASP A 139 -2.39 16.98 10.53
CA ASP A 139 -1.61 18.19 10.81
C ASP A 139 -0.10 17.93 10.92
N ARG A 140 0.39 16.77 10.47
CA ARG A 140 1.80 16.37 10.59
C ARG A 140 2.70 17.35 9.82
N THR A 141 3.58 18.04 10.55
CA THR A 141 4.53 19.01 10.00
C THR A 141 5.89 18.40 9.66
N SER A 142 6.27 17.31 10.32
CA SER A 142 7.52 16.54 10.17
C SER A 142 7.23 15.09 9.72
N GLY A 143 8.25 14.38 9.21
CA GLY A 143 8.07 12.99 8.73
C GLY A 143 7.44 12.86 7.34
N LYS A 144 7.71 13.80 6.42
CA LYS A 144 7.21 13.72 5.03
C LYS A 144 7.88 12.57 4.28
N GLY A 145 7.22 11.42 4.21
CA GLY A 145 7.65 10.27 3.40
C GLY A 145 7.50 8.95 4.13
N HIS A 146 6.28 8.40 4.16
CA HIS A 146 6.03 7.04 4.63
C HIS A 146 6.63 6.00 3.66
N LEU A 147 6.85 4.77 4.13
CA LEU A 147 7.42 3.68 3.34
C LEU A 147 6.38 2.76 2.69
N ALA A 148 5.09 3.12 2.70
CA ALA A 148 4.03 2.29 2.11
C ALA A 148 4.27 1.95 0.61
N PHE A 149 4.95 2.83 -0.12
CA PHE A 149 5.36 2.61 -1.52
C PHE A 149 6.81 2.13 -1.69
N GLY A 150 7.50 1.79 -0.60
CA GLY A 150 8.92 1.48 -0.60
C GLY A 150 9.80 2.69 -0.92
N LYS A 151 11.07 2.43 -1.28
CA LYS A 151 12.08 3.44 -1.61
C LYS A 151 13.14 2.85 -2.54
N GLY A 152 13.86 3.72 -3.26
CA GLY A 152 14.96 3.36 -4.15
C GLY A 152 14.48 2.90 -5.51
N VAL A 153 15.27 2.08 -6.20
CA VAL A 153 14.97 1.59 -7.56
C VAL A 153 13.70 0.74 -7.65
N HIS A 154 13.21 0.23 -6.51
CA HIS A 154 11.95 -0.51 -6.40
C HIS A 154 10.83 0.32 -5.78
N PHE A 155 10.93 1.66 -5.83
CA PHE A 155 9.81 2.52 -5.47
C PHE A 155 8.60 2.16 -6.34
N CYS A 156 7.42 2.09 -5.71
CA CYS A 156 6.21 1.61 -6.38
C CYS A 156 5.90 2.44 -7.62
N LEU A 157 5.98 1.80 -8.79
CA LEU A 157 5.67 2.41 -10.08
C LEU A 157 4.21 2.92 -10.13
N GLY A 158 3.30 2.19 -9.47
CA GLY A 158 1.87 2.54 -9.39
C GLY A 158 1.53 3.62 -8.36
N ALA A 159 2.50 4.22 -7.66
CA ALA A 159 2.22 5.13 -6.55
C ALA A 159 1.47 6.41 -6.97
N ALA A 160 1.65 6.88 -8.21
CA ALA A 160 0.89 8.02 -8.74
C ALA A 160 -0.57 7.63 -9.08
N LEU A 161 -0.76 6.45 -9.70
CA LEU A 161 -2.07 5.93 -10.05
C LEU A 161 -2.90 5.62 -8.80
N ALA A 162 -2.31 4.95 -7.80
CA ALA A 162 -2.98 4.62 -6.55
C ALA A 162 -3.51 5.88 -5.82
N ARG A 163 -2.69 6.95 -5.80
CA ARG A 163 -3.11 8.25 -5.24
C ARG A 163 -4.24 8.89 -6.04
N LEU A 164 -4.13 8.87 -7.37
CA LEU A 164 -5.15 9.44 -8.24
C LEU A 164 -6.50 8.74 -8.03
N GLU A 165 -6.51 7.42 -8.06
CA GLU A 165 -7.73 6.64 -7.88
C GLU A 165 -8.29 6.77 -6.46
N ALA A 166 -7.46 6.69 -5.42
CA ALA A 166 -7.91 6.93 -4.05
C ALA A 166 -8.55 8.31 -3.90
N ARG A 167 -7.96 9.35 -4.51
CA ARG A 167 -8.51 10.71 -4.50
C ARG A 167 -9.85 10.80 -5.24
N ILE A 168 -10.00 10.11 -6.38
CA ILE A 168 -11.26 10.07 -7.13
C ILE A 168 -12.33 9.34 -6.31
N VAL A 169 -12.05 8.10 -5.87
CA VAL A 169 -13.02 7.26 -5.19
C VAL A 169 -13.44 7.86 -3.85
N LEU A 170 -12.49 8.24 -3.00
CA LEU A 170 -12.80 8.84 -1.70
C LEU A 170 -13.44 10.22 -1.86
N GLY A 171 -13.00 11.00 -2.84
CA GLY A 171 -13.62 12.28 -3.17
C GLY A 171 -15.07 12.13 -3.63
N MET A 172 -15.37 11.11 -4.44
CA MET A 172 -16.74 10.80 -4.84
C MET A 172 -17.57 10.28 -3.67
N LEU A 173 -17.02 9.42 -2.82
CA LEU A 173 -17.70 8.89 -1.65
C LEU A 173 -18.10 10.04 -0.70
N LEU A 174 -17.14 10.92 -0.35
CA LEU A 174 -17.41 12.08 0.49
C LEU A 174 -18.33 13.10 -0.21
N GLY A 175 -18.20 13.32 -1.52
CA GLY A 175 -19.02 14.29 -2.25
C GLY A 175 -20.45 13.84 -2.52
N ARG A 176 -20.77 12.55 -2.38
CA ARG A 176 -22.10 11.98 -2.64
C ARG A 176 -22.84 11.53 -1.39
N THR A 177 -22.25 11.73 -0.22
CA THR A 177 -22.80 11.35 1.08
C THR A 177 -22.61 12.51 2.04
N GLU A 178 -23.44 12.62 3.06
CA GLU A 178 -23.30 13.57 4.17
C GLU A 178 -22.57 12.91 5.34
N TRP A 179 -22.84 11.62 5.57
CA TRP A 179 -22.25 10.83 6.64
C TRP A 179 -21.88 9.43 6.18
N ILE A 180 -20.79 8.89 6.71
CA ILE A 180 -20.34 7.52 6.48
C ILE A 180 -20.10 6.88 7.84
N GLU A 181 -20.72 5.74 8.10
CA GLU A 181 -20.50 4.93 9.30
C GLU A 181 -20.23 3.48 8.94
N ALA A 182 -19.49 2.78 9.80
CA ALA A 182 -19.24 1.35 9.63
C ALA A 182 -20.28 0.57 10.43
N THR A 183 -21.18 -0.13 9.73
CA THR A 183 -22.25 -0.92 10.34
C THR A 183 -21.80 -2.32 10.73
N ASP A 184 -20.85 -2.89 9.97
CA ASP A 184 -20.14 -4.12 10.32
C ASP A 184 -18.67 -4.01 9.90
N VAL A 185 -17.78 -4.45 10.78
CA VAL A 185 -16.33 -4.49 10.53
C VAL A 185 -15.87 -5.93 10.73
N GLY A 186 -15.51 -6.58 9.62
CA GLY A 186 -14.98 -7.93 9.64
C GLY A 186 -13.62 -8.01 10.32
N GLU A 187 -13.16 -9.24 10.53
CA GLU A 187 -11.83 -9.46 11.08
C GLU A 187 -10.75 -9.02 10.11
N TRP A 188 -9.61 -8.63 10.65
CA TRP A 188 -8.42 -8.44 9.85
C TRP A 188 -7.80 -9.79 9.50
N LEU A 189 -7.66 -10.06 8.21
CA LEU A 189 -7.17 -11.35 7.76
C LEU A 189 -5.71 -11.57 8.20
N PRO A 190 -5.36 -12.79 8.65
CA PRO A 190 -4.02 -13.09 9.14
C PRO A 190 -3.03 -13.10 7.96
N SER A 191 -2.25 -12.04 7.83
CA SER A 191 -1.16 -11.96 6.86
C SER A 191 -0.01 -11.11 7.40
N ILE A 192 1.20 -11.62 7.19
CA ILE A 192 2.44 -10.90 7.54
C ILE A 192 2.73 -9.76 6.55
N LEU A 193 2.26 -9.90 5.30
CA LEU A 193 2.57 -8.97 4.21
C LEU A 193 1.43 -8.03 3.88
N VAL A 194 0.17 -8.47 3.97
CA VAL A 194 -0.99 -7.71 3.49
C VAL A 194 -1.87 -7.32 4.66
N ARG A 195 -2.34 -6.07 4.67
CA ARG A 195 -3.19 -5.54 5.73
C ARG A 195 -4.63 -5.38 5.25
N ARG A 196 -5.45 -6.43 5.26
CA ARG A 196 -6.81 -6.42 4.69
C ARG A 196 -7.89 -6.81 5.69
N LEU A 197 -9.04 -6.12 5.63
CA LEU A 197 -10.28 -6.55 6.28
C LEU A 197 -10.91 -7.70 5.48
N GLU A 198 -11.55 -8.65 6.15
CA GLU A 198 -12.40 -9.64 5.49
C GLU A 198 -13.61 -8.98 4.82
N ARG A 199 -14.22 -8.02 5.52
CA ARG A 199 -15.38 -7.25 5.07
C ARG A 199 -15.45 -5.91 5.78
N LEU A 200 -16.08 -4.93 5.14
CA LEU A 200 -16.43 -3.63 5.72
C LEU A 200 -17.79 -3.21 5.14
N GLU A 201 -18.81 -3.17 5.98
CA GLU A 201 -20.14 -2.70 5.60
C GLU A 201 -20.30 -1.25 6.06
N LEU A 202 -20.77 -0.41 5.14
CA LEU A 202 -20.95 1.02 5.38
C LEU A 202 -22.42 1.38 5.23
N ALA A 203 -22.92 2.20 6.15
CA ALA A 203 -24.11 3.00 5.91
C ALA A 203 -23.69 4.43 5.54
N CYS A 204 -24.36 4.96 4.52
CA CYS A 204 -24.11 6.29 4.00
C CYS A 204 -25.43 7.04 3.94
N GLU A 205 -25.48 8.23 4.52
CA GLU A 205 -26.58 9.19 4.36
C GLU A 205 -26.29 10.16 3.22
#